data_AF-A0A924Z6J0-F1
#
_entry.id   AF-A0A924Z6J0-F1
#
_cell.length_a   1.000
_cell.length_b   1.000
_cell.length_c   1.000
_cell.angle_alpha   90.00
_cell.angle_beta   90.00
_cell.angle_gamma   90.00
#
_symmetry.space_group_name_H-M   'P 1'
#
loop_
_entity.id
_entity.type
_entity.pdbx_description
1 polymer ?
#
loop_
_entity_poly.entity_id
_entity_poly.type
_entity_poly.pdbx_seq_one_letter_code
_entity_poly.pdbx_strand_id
1 'polypeptide(L)'
;AVAARSYALTYYFKPANALYQMGADEYYQVYSGISREADRTQQAVDATAGEFVSYRGGIVESLYAASDDIVAEAFQGKGMSQLGALNLAEHGYSYHQILANYYPKTGVARIEQDHE
;
A
#
# COMPACT_ATOMS: atom_id res chain seq x y z
N ALA A 1 6.02 0.71 1.18
CA ALA A 1 5.74 1.55 2.37
C ALA A 1 4.41 2.30 2.25
N VAL A 2 4.24 3.22 1.29
CA VAL A 2 3.03 4.06 1.14
C VAL A 2 1.71 3.26 1.03
N ALA A 3 1.64 2.25 0.16
CA ALA A 3 0.45 1.40 0.03
C ALA A 3 0.15 0.65 1.35
N ALA A 4 1.12 -0.04 1.94
CA ALA A 4 0.93 -0.71 3.23
C ALA A 4 0.41 0.23 4.33
N ARG A 5 0.92 1.47 4.39
CA ARG A 5 0.44 2.50 5.33
C ARG A 5 -1.00 2.91 5.06
N SER A 6 -1.36 3.12 3.80
CA SER A 6 -2.72 3.53 3.40
C SER A 6 -3.75 2.43 3.71
N TYR A 7 -3.38 1.19 3.46
CA TYR A 7 -4.15 0.02 3.86
C TYR A 7 -4.37 0.00 5.38
N ALA A 8 -3.29 0.09 6.18
CA ALA A 8 -3.40 0.12 7.65
C ALA A 8 -4.25 1.29 8.18
N LEU A 9 -4.08 2.50 7.63
CA LEU A 9 -4.86 3.68 8.02
C LEU A 9 -6.36 3.51 7.71
N THR A 10 -6.70 2.78 6.64
CA THR A 10 -8.10 2.50 6.30
C THR A 10 -8.81 1.71 7.41
N TYR A 11 -8.14 0.76 8.06
CA TYR A 11 -8.71 0.00 9.18
C TYR A 11 -8.72 0.79 10.50
N TYR A 12 -7.82 1.76 10.66
CA TYR A 12 -7.82 2.65 11.82
C TYR A 12 -9.00 3.63 11.79
N PHE A 13 -9.32 4.18 10.61
CA PHE A 13 -10.37 5.20 10.44
C PHE A 13 -11.75 4.66 10.03
N LYS A 14 -11.89 3.37 9.68
CA LYS A 14 -13.20 2.71 9.57
C LYS A 14 -13.65 2.29 10.99
N PRO A 15 -14.52 3.04 11.70
CA PRO A 15 -15.14 2.51 12.90
C PRO A 15 -15.90 1.23 12.52
N ALA A 16 -15.65 0.14 13.25
CA ALA A 16 -16.42 -1.08 13.14
C ALA A 16 -17.90 -0.79 13.48
N ASN A 17 -18.70 -0.44 12.49
CA ASN A 17 -20.15 -0.50 12.63
C ASN A 17 -20.54 -1.99 12.72
N ALA A 18 -21.39 -2.30 13.70
CA ALA A 18 -21.69 -3.62 14.27
C ALA A 18 -22.36 -4.66 13.34
N LEU A 19 -22.17 -4.60 12.01
CA LEU A 19 -22.89 -5.47 11.06
C LEU A 19 -22.03 -6.28 10.09
N TYR A 20 -20.70 -6.17 10.15
CA TYR A 20 -19.85 -7.05 9.36
C TYR A 20 -18.93 -7.82 10.30
N GLN A 21 -19.39 -9.03 10.62
CA GLN A 21 -18.54 -10.08 11.17
C GLN A 21 -17.34 -10.27 10.25
N MET A 22 -16.17 -10.31 10.88
CA MET A 22 -14.91 -10.73 10.29
C MET A 22 -15.11 -12.07 9.57
N GLY A 23 -15.04 -12.05 8.24
CA GLY A 23 -14.55 -13.21 7.50
C GLY A 23 -13.08 -13.36 7.88
N ALA A 24 -12.79 -14.37 8.71
CA ALA A 24 -11.45 -14.80 9.03
C ALA A 24 -10.88 -15.55 7.83
N ASP A 25 -10.59 -14.83 6.76
CA ASP A 25 -9.76 -15.32 5.67
C ASP A 25 -8.37 -14.72 5.87
N GLU A 26 -7.34 -15.58 5.91
CA GLU A 26 -5.93 -15.17 5.96
C GLU A 26 -5.54 -14.47 4.65
N TYR A 27 -5.92 -13.20 4.52
CA TYR A 27 -5.46 -12.32 3.47
C TYR A 27 -4.73 -11.16 4.14
N TYR A 28 -3.43 -11.02 3.83
CA TYR A 28 -2.49 -9.97 4.25
C TYR A 28 -1.77 -10.13 5.60
N GLN A 29 -0.58 -10.72 5.57
CA GLN A 29 0.69 -10.02 5.37
C GLN A 29 1.79 -11.09 5.38
N VAL A 30 2.46 -11.28 4.24
CA VAL A 30 3.72 -12.04 4.21
C VAL A 30 4.83 -11.06 3.87
N TYR A 31 5.57 -10.63 4.89
CA TYR A 31 6.90 -10.05 4.72
C TYR A 31 7.90 -11.19 4.88
N SER A 32 8.39 -11.74 3.76
CA SER A 32 9.34 -12.86 3.77
C SER A 32 10.75 -12.36 3.49
N GLY A 33 11.62 -12.32 4.53
CA GLY A 33 13.08 -12.41 4.35
C GLY A 33 13.93 -11.22 4.81
N ILE A 34 14.56 -11.34 5.98
CA ILE A 34 15.03 -10.22 6.82
C ILE A 34 16.50 -9.77 6.64
N SER A 35 17.41 -10.47 5.96
CA SER A 35 18.84 -10.17 6.23
C SER A 35 19.53 -9.15 5.31
N ARG A 36 18.97 -8.85 4.11
CA ARG A 36 19.58 -7.89 3.15
C ARG A 36 18.59 -6.82 2.67
N GLU A 37 17.30 -7.05 2.85
CA GLU A 37 16.24 -6.10 2.53
C GLU A 37 15.95 -5.10 3.65
N ALA A 38 16.32 -5.40 4.90
CA ALA A 38 15.99 -4.56 6.06
C ALA A 38 16.46 -3.11 5.89
N ASP A 39 17.72 -2.88 5.47
CA ASP A 39 18.26 -1.52 5.35
C ASP A 39 17.58 -0.71 4.24
N ARG A 40 17.35 -1.33 3.07
CA ARG A 40 16.66 -0.67 1.95
C ARG A 40 15.17 -0.46 2.24
N THR A 41 14.54 -1.42 2.92
CA THR A 41 13.14 -1.32 3.35
C THR A 41 12.99 -0.21 4.38
N GLN A 42 13.91 -0.14 5.35
CA GLN A 42 13.91 0.91 6.36
C GLN A 42 14.10 2.29 5.73
N GLN A 43 15.09 2.44 4.83
CA GLN A 43 15.28 3.69 4.08
C GLN A 43 14.04 4.08 3.27
N ALA A 44 13.36 3.13 2.63
CA ALA A 44 12.14 3.40 1.87
C ALA A 44 10.95 3.76 2.79
N VAL A 45 10.88 3.18 3.98
CA VAL A 45 9.87 3.50 5.00
C VAL A 45 10.10 4.93 5.52
N ASP A 46 11.35 5.26 5.86
CA ASP A 46 11.74 6.56 6.39
C ASP A 46 11.59 7.66 5.34
N ALA A 47 12.03 7.42 4.10
CA ALA A 47 11.91 8.36 2.99
C ALA A 47 10.46 8.68 2.62
N THR A 48 9.53 7.77 2.94
CA THR A 48 8.09 7.93 2.69
C THR A 48 7.31 8.08 4.00
N ALA A 49 7.96 8.51 5.08
CA ALA A 49 7.33 8.68 6.37
C ALA A 49 6.09 9.59 6.27
N GLY A 50 4.99 9.14 6.88
CA GLY A 50 3.71 9.86 6.86
C GLY A 50 2.96 9.85 5.52
N GLU A 51 3.52 9.30 4.44
CA GLU A 51 2.87 9.32 3.13
C GLU A 51 1.81 8.22 2.95
N PHE A 52 0.69 8.56 2.34
CA PHE A 52 -0.40 7.64 2.03
C PHE A 52 -1.07 8.00 0.70
N VAL A 53 -1.74 7.03 0.10
CA VAL A 53 -2.52 7.19 -1.13
C VAL A 53 -3.82 7.92 -0.79
N SER A 54 -4.09 9.03 -1.47
CA SER A 54 -5.22 9.91 -1.21
C SER A 54 -6.07 10.13 -2.46
N TYR A 55 -7.38 10.24 -2.27
CA TYR A 55 -8.33 10.65 -3.30
C TYR A 55 -9.30 11.68 -2.72
N ARG A 56 -9.31 12.88 -3.31
CA ARG A 56 -10.17 14.00 -2.86
C ARG A 56 -10.07 14.29 -1.35
N GLY A 57 -8.88 14.18 -0.78
CA GLY A 57 -8.63 14.40 0.64
C GLY A 57 -8.96 13.20 1.55
N GLY A 58 -9.56 12.14 1.01
CA GLY A 58 -9.79 10.88 1.73
C GLY A 58 -8.62 9.91 1.59
N ILE A 59 -8.50 8.97 2.54
CA ILE A 59 -7.55 7.86 2.49
C ILE A 59 -8.08 6.80 1.52
N VAL A 60 -7.22 6.31 0.62
CA VAL A 60 -7.58 5.25 -0.32
C VAL A 60 -7.15 3.90 0.26
N GLU A 61 -8.07 2.94 0.23
CA GLU A 61 -7.77 1.54 0.50
C GLU A 61 -6.90 0.98 -0.64
N SER A 62 -5.60 0.85 -0.38
CA SER A 62 -4.64 0.37 -1.37
C SER A 62 -4.45 -1.14 -1.22
N LEU A 63 -5.19 -1.93 -1.99
CA LEU A 63 -5.01 -3.38 -2.07
C LEU A 63 -3.67 -3.70 -2.75
N TYR A 64 -2.91 -4.67 -2.24
CA TYR A 64 -1.61 -5.05 -2.81
C TYR A 64 -1.23 -6.51 -2.52
N ALA A 65 -0.72 -7.25 -3.50
CA ALA A 65 -0.26 -8.64 -3.30
C ALA A 65 1.10 -8.91 -3.92
N ALA A 66 1.69 -10.07 -3.62
CA ALA A 66 3.03 -10.42 -4.08
C ALA A 66 3.15 -10.47 -5.62
N SER A 67 2.16 -11.02 -6.32
CA SER A 67 2.17 -11.17 -7.78
C SER A 67 0.85 -10.72 -8.42
N ASP A 68 0.89 -10.49 -9.72
CA ASP A 68 -0.28 -10.12 -10.54
C ASP A 68 -1.34 -11.22 -10.53
N ASP A 69 -0.94 -12.49 -10.50
CA ASP A 69 -1.88 -13.62 -10.38
C ASP A 69 -2.67 -13.57 -9.07
N ILE A 70 -2.00 -13.27 -7.95
CA ILE A 70 -2.68 -13.12 -6.65
C ILE A 70 -3.58 -11.89 -6.66
N VAL A 71 -3.16 -10.78 -7.28
CA VAL A 71 -4.02 -9.59 -7.43
C VAL A 71 -5.26 -9.92 -8.28
N ALA A 72 -5.10 -10.71 -9.34
CA ALA A 72 -6.18 -11.14 -10.20
C ALA A 72 -7.19 -12.01 -9.46
N GLU A 73 -6.71 -13.00 -8.70
CA GLU A 73 -7.53 -13.94 -7.94
C GLU A 73 -8.22 -13.26 -6.74
N ALA A 74 -7.44 -12.56 -5.91
CA ALA A 74 -7.91 -12.03 -4.63
C ALA A 74 -8.69 -10.72 -4.77
N PHE A 75 -8.30 -9.88 -5.73
CA PHE A 75 -8.83 -8.51 -5.86
C PHE A 75 -9.48 -8.24 -7.22
N GLN A 76 -9.74 -9.29 -8.01
CA GLN A 76 -10.34 -9.17 -9.35
C GLN A 76 -9.51 -8.24 -10.25
N GLY A 77 -8.19 -8.28 -10.10
CA GLY A 77 -7.24 -7.44 -10.85
C GLY A 77 -7.12 -6.00 -10.32
N LYS A 78 -7.79 -5.66 -9.22
CA LYS A 78 -7.75 -4.32 -8.62
C LYS A 78 -6.74 -4.26 -7.49
N GLY A 79 -5.57 -3.73 -7.76
CA GLY A 79 -4.56 -3.53 -6.71
C GLY A 79 -3.15 -3.55 -7.29
N MET A 80 -2.18 -3.37 -6.40
CA MET A 80 -0.78 -3.34 -6.77
C MET A 80 -0.14 -4.72 -6.66
N SER A 81 0.50 -5.18 -7.73
CA SER A 81 1.42 -6.32 -7.70
C SER A 81 2.80 -5.86 -7.24
N GLN A 82 3.40 -6.53 -6.24
CA GLN A 82 4.75 -6.23 -5.80
C GLN A 82 5.78 -6.55 -6.89
N LEU A 83 5.62 -7.67 -7.60
CA LEU A 83 6.47 -8.03 -8.74
C LEU A 83 6.32 -7.05 -9.90
N GLY A 84 5.10 -6.63 -10.23
CA GLY A 84 4.88 -5.64 -11.28
C GLY A 84 5.41 -4.26 -10.90
N ALA A 85 5.28 -3.86 -9.63
CA ALA A 85 5.89 -2.64 -9.10
C ALA A 85 7.43 -2.69 -9.16
N LEU A 86 8.04 -3.84 -8.83
CA LEU A 86 9.48 -4.04 -8.97
C LEU A 86 9.91 -3.91 -10.43
N ASN A 87 9.20 -4.55 -11.35
CA ASN A 87 9.48 -4.45 -12.78
C ASN A 87 9.43 -2.99 -13.27
N LEU A 88 8.42 -2.21 -12.88
CA LEU A 88 8.34 -0.79 -13.21
C LEU A 88 9.53 0.00 -12.61
N ALA A 89 9.92 -0.28 -11.37
CA ALA A 89 11.08 0.37 -10.75
C ALA A 89 12.39 0.04 -11.49
N GLU A 90 12.58 -1.20 -11.94
CA GLU A 90 13.72 -1.61 -12.77
C GLU A 90 13.76 -0.87 -14.11
N HIS A 91 12.60 -0.49 -14.65
CA HIS A 91 12.48 0.36 -15.84
C HIS A 91 12.58 1.87 -15.54
N GLY A 92 12.98 2.24 -14.32
CA GLY A 92 13.25 3.63 -13.93
C GLY A 92 12.02 4.43 -13.51
N TYR A 93 10.88 3.78 -13.28
CA TYR A 93 9.70 4.47 -12.77
C TYR A 93 9.91 4.85 -11.30
N SER A 94 9.60 6.09 -10.96
CA SER A 94 9.52 6.55 -9.57
C SER A 94 8.34 5.88 -8.84
N TYR A 95 8.42 5.80 -7.51
CA TYR A 95 7.32 5.22 -6.72
C TYR A 95 6.00 5.97 -6.91
N HIS A 96 6.03 7.29 -7.16
CA HIS A 96 4.84 8.08 -7.50
C HIS A 96 4.18 7.59 -8.80
N GLN A 97 4.98 7.31 -9.83
CA GLN A 97 4.47 6.80 -11.11
C GLN A 97 3.94 5.37 -10.97
N ILE A 98 4.61 4.54 -10.17
CA ILE A 98 4.16 3.18 -9.86
C ILE A 98 2.80 3.23 -9.15
N LEU A 99 2.66 4.04 -8.11
CA LEU A 99 1.40 4.22 -7.40
C LEU A 99 0.30 4.77 -8.33
N ALA A 100 0.62 5.73 -9.20
CA ALA A 100 -0.34 6.27 -10.16
C ALA A 100 -0.79 5.24 -11.20
N ASN A 101 0.06 4.26 -11.55
CA ASN A 101 -0.28 3.16 -12.45
C ASN A 101 -1.29 2.20 -11.81
N TYR A 102 -1.10 1.85 -10.54
CA TYR A 102 -1.96 0.90 -9.83
C TYR A 102 -3.20 1.52 -9.19
N TYR A 103 -3.14 2.80 -8.82
CA TYR A 103 -4.21 3.53 -8.16
C TYR A 103 -4.53 4.80 -8.99
N PRO A 104 -5.22 4.66 -10.14
CA PRO A 104 -5.46 5.77 -11.04
C PRO A 104 -6.33 6.85 -10.39
N LYS A 105 -6.11 8.11 -10.77
CA LYS A 105 -6.77 9.31 -10.24
C LYS A 105 -6.49 9.59 -8.75
N THR A 106 -5.59 8.85 -8.12
CA THR A 106 -5.14 9.12 -6.76
C THR A 106 -3.87 9.98 -6.76
N GLY A 107 -3.56 10.57 -5.61
CA GLY A 107 -2.28 11.23 -5.34
C GLY A 107 -1.62 10.65 -4.10
N VAL A 108 -0.45 11.17 -3.76
CA VAL A 108 0.21 10.91 -2.48
C VAL A 108 -0.03 12.12 -1.59
N ALA A 109 -0.59 11.90 -0.40
CA ALA A 109 -0.71 12.90 0.66
C ALA A 109 0.19 12.50 1.83
N ARG A 110 0.48 13.45 2.72
CA ARG A 110 1.28 13.23 3.93
C ARG A 110 0.48 13.64 5.16
N ILE A 111 0.58 12.84 6.22
CA ILE A 111 0.12 13.25 7.55
C ILE A 111 1.15 14.24 8.08
N GLU A 112 0.77 15.50 8.25
CA GLU A 112 1.57 16.43 9.05
C GLU A 112 1.42 16.02 10.51
N GLN A 113 2.54 15.78 11.19
CA GLN A 113 2.53 15.65 12.63
C GLN A 113 2.49 17.08 13.18
N ASP A 114 1.52 17.37 14.03
CA ASP A 114 1.53 18.61 14.80
C ASP A 114 2.81 18.58 15.67
N HIS A 115 3.78 19.41 15.29
CA HIS A 115 4.95 19.67 16.11
C HIS A 115 4.53 20.68 17.18
N GLU A 116 4.27 20.20 18.40
CA GLU A 116 4.23 21.04 19.61
C GLU A 116 5.62 21.56 19.99
#